data_AF-A0A9X2H0K4-F1
#
_entry.id   AF-A0A9X2H0K4-F1
#
_cell.length_a   1.000
_cell.length_b   1.000
_cell.length_c   1.000
_cell.angle_alpha   90.00
_cell.angle_beta   90.00
_cell.angle_gamma   90.00
#
_symmetry.space_group_name_H-M   'P 1'
#
loop_
_entity.id
_entity.type
_entity.pdbx_description
1 polymer ?
#
loop_
_entity_poly.entity_id
_entity_poly.type
_entity_poly.pdbx_seq_one_letter_code
_entity_poly.pdbx_strand_id
1 'polypeptide(L)'
;MPFLTEDGRPLDELLLAQRPADGDRFHVRAPFVYADPVTGRRYPVSTRPAGATPDGHDRVPGVTDLASVPMWLWSFIASYGRQSAPAILHDERSIVAAGLGDRRAALAQRRVDDRVFRTGLREQRVPLLRSWLMWAWVSADREREFGGAAGWLLIVQAVLGAVVALAASVLAFWQPWWLVALPVLVLASLPWRSLAPLVLVLTGSLAVLGPLVAVHLAALAPLRLIEAVVELVSGGDPRDVLRPTVAPPVAPPVEP
;
A
#
# COMPACT_ATOMS: atom_id res chain seq x y z
N MET A 1 1.61 -14.33 -19.68
CA MET A 1 1.34 -13.52 -18.47
C MET A 1 -0.18 -13.46 -18.28
N PRO A 2 -0.70 -13.54 -17.05
CA PRO A 2 -2.14 -13.60 -16.76
C PRO A 2 -2.86 -12.24 -16.89
N PHE A 3 -2.13 -11.15 -17.06
CA PHE A 3 -2.68 -9.84 -17.40
C PHE A 3 -2.83 -9.74 -18.91
N LEU A 4 -4.05 -9.46 -19.35
CA LEU A 4 -4.46 -9.45 -20.75
C LEU A 4 -5.16 -8.13 -21.08
N THR A 5 -5.02 -7.68 -22.31
CA THR A 5 -5.92 -6.68 -22.93
C THR A 5 -7.35 -7.24 -23.04
N GLU A 6 -8.34 -6.39 -23.31
CA GLU A 6 -9.72 -6.86 -23.55
C GLU A 6 -9.83 -7.86 -24.70
N ASP A 7 -9.02 -7.68 -25.75
CA ASP A 7 -8.94 -8.60 -26.90
C ASP A 7 -8.27 -9.95 -26.55
N GLY A 8 -7.82 -10.14 -25.30
CA GLY A 8 -7.19 -11.38 -24.84
C GLY A 8 -5.70 -11.51 -25.17
N ARG A 9 -5.06 -10.47 -25.75
CA ARG A 9 -3.60 -10.44 -25.94
C ARG A 9 -2.89 -10.15 -24.60
N PRO A 10 -1.64 -10.62 -24.40
CA PRO A 10 -0.84 -10.22 -23.24
C PRO A 10 -0.79 -8.71 -23.06
N LEU A 11 -0.82 -8.26 -21.79
CA LEU A 11 -0.71 -6.86 -21.46
C LEU A 11 0.76 -6.43 -21.51
N ASP A 12 1.14 -5.76 -22.60
CA ASP A 12 2.52 -5.32 -22.84
C ASP A 12 2.81 -3.91 -22.29
N GLU A 13 1.79 -3.06 -22.17
CA GLU A 13 1.90 -1.70 -21.65
C GLU A 13 0.72 -1.32 -20.73
N LEU A 14 0.97 -0.39 -19.81
CA LEU A 14 -0.04 0.21 -18.95
C LEU A 14 -0.21 1.68 -19.32
N LEU A 15 -1.33 2.02 -19.95
CA LEU A 15 -1.63 3.40 -20.32
C LEU A 15 -2.28 4.12 -19.13
N LEU A 16 -1.50 5.00 -18.50
CA LEU A 16 -1.90 5.79 -17.34
C LEU A 16 -1.82 7.29 -17.65
N ALA A 17 -2.79 8.07 -17.18
CA ALA A 17 -2.76 9.53 -17.23
C ALA A 17 -2.81 10.10 -15.82
N GLN A 18 -1.77 10.81 -15.40
CA GLN A 18 -1.73 11.53 -14.11
C GLN A 18 -2.79 12.65 -14.14
N ARG A 19 -3.70 12.66 -13.14
CA ARG A 19 -4.75 13.68 -13.03
C ARG A 19 -5.07 13.98 -11.55
N PRO A 20 -4.98 15.25 -11.10
CA PRO A 20 -4.45 16.42 -11.84
C PRO A 20 -2.96 16.25 -12.21
N ALA A 21 -2.43 17.08 -13.11
CA ALA A 21 -1.08 16.90 -13.67
C ALA A 21 0.05 16.94 -12.61
N ASP A 22 -0.22 17.55 -11.46
CA ASP A 22 0.62 17.68 -10.29
C ASP A 22 0.18 16.78 -9.11
N GLY A 23 -0.84 15.94 -9.32
CA GLY A 23 -1.43 15.08 -8.29
C GLY A 23 -0.71 13.74 -8.11
N ASP A 24 -1.23 12.92 -7.20
CA ASP A 24 -0.73 11.58 -6.85
C ASP A 24 -1.56 10.44 -7.49
N ARG A 25 -2.62 10.78 -8.23
CA ARG A 25 -3.56 9.83 -8.83
C ARG A 25 -3.36 9.68 -10.33
N PHE A 26 -3.60 8.46 -10.80
CA PHE A 26 -3.52 8.07 -12.19
C PHE A 26 -4.86 7.52 -12.66
N HIS A 27 -5.23 7.87 -13.88
CA HIS A 27 -6.39 7.32 -14.57
C HIS A 27 -5.95 6.23 -15.54
N VAL A 28 -6.60 5.08 -15.47
CA VAL A 28 -6.42 3.98 -16.43
C VAL A 28 -7.06 4.39 -17.75
N ARG A 29 -6.25 4.44 -18.82
CA ARG A 29 -6.66 4.88 -20.16
C ARG A 29 -7.06 3.74 -21.08
N ALA A 30 -6.54 2.54 -20.84
CA ALA A 30 -6.92 1.32 -21.54
C ALA A 30 -7.32 0.25 -20.52
N PRO A 31 -8.49 -0.38 -20.68
CA PRO A 31 -8.95 -1.43 -19.77
C PRO A 31 -8.09 -2.68 -19.96
N PHE A 32 -8.01 -3.49 -18.91
CA PHE A 32 -7.34 -4.79 -18.97
C PHE A 32 -8.02 -5.79 -18.04
N VAL A 33 -7.69 -7.07 -18.21
CA VAL A 33 -8.26 -8.16 -17.45
C VAL A 33 -7.16 -9.00 -16.84
N TYR A 34 -7.30 -9.33 -15.56
CA TYR A 34 -6.48 -10.36 -14.92
C TYR A 34 -7.22 -11.70 -14.93
N ALA A 35 -6.63 -12.72 -15.55
CA ALA A 35 -7.10 -14.09 -15.50
C ALA A 35 -6.38 -14.83 -14.37
N ASP A 36 -7.07 -15.07 -13.26
CA ASP A 36 -6.47 -15.73 -12.09
C ASP A 36 -6.14 -17.20 -12.41
N PRO A 37 -4.85 -17.60 -12.44
CA PRO A 37 -4.47 -18.96 -12.78
C PRO A 37 -4.92 -19.99 -11.75
N VAL A 38 -5.25 -19.57 -10.53
CA VAL A 38 -5.65 -20.47 -9.43
C VAL A 38 -7.13 -20.85 -9.52
N THR A 39 -8.00 -19.90 -9.86
CA THR A 39 -9.46 -20.13 -9.89
C THR A 39 -10.07 -20.10 -11.28
N GLY A 40 -9.32 -19.67 -12.30
CA GLY A 40 -9.83 -19.40 -13.65
C GLY A 40 -10.72 -18.15 -13.72
N ARG A 41 -10.97 -17.45 -12.60
CA ARG A 41 -11.82 -16.27 -12.57
C ARG A 41 -11.13 -15.10 -13.26
N ARG A 42 -11.92 -14.33 -14.01
CA ARG A 42 -11.47 -13.10 -14.67
C ARG A 42 -11.87 -11.89 -13.83
N TYR A 43 -10.92 -10.97 -13.69
CA TYR A 43 -11.09 -9.73 -12.94
C TYR A 43 -10.82 -8.56 -13.89
N PRO A 44 -11.88 -7.90 -14.41
CA PRO A 44 -11.72 -6.73 -15.26
C PRO A 44 -11.26 -5.52 -14.44
N VAL A 45 -10.46 -4.68 -15.07
CA VAL A 45 -10.08 -3.35 -14.60
C VAL A 45 -10.61 -2.34 -15.59
N SER A 46 -11.50 -1.48 -15.12
CA SER A 46 -12.20 -0.51 -15.95
C SER A 46 -11.32 0.68 -16.27
N THR A 47 -11.58 1.36 -17.38
CA THR A 47 -11.16 2.76 -17.53
C THR A 47 -12.10 3.67 -16.75
N ARG A 48 -11.62 4.83 -16.31
CA ARG A 48 -12.50 5.84 -15.72
C ARG A 48 -13.61 6.21 -16.72
N PRO A 49 -14.89 6.26 -16.31
CA PRO A 49 -15.99 6.72 -17.17
C PRO A 49 -15.75 8.15 -17.68
N ALA A 50 -16.03 8.40 -18.96
CA ALA A 50 -15.99 9.75 -19.51
C ALA A 50 -17.02 10.65 -18.78
N GLY A 51 -16.55 11.78 -18.22
CA GLY A 51 -17.42 12.75 -17.54
C GLY A 51 -17.49 12.64 -16.01
N ALA A 52 -16.82 11.67 -15.38
CA ALA A 52 -16.70 11.65 -13.91
C ALA A 52 -15.87 12.85 -13.43
N THR A 53 -16.46 13.74 -12.63
CA THR A 53 -15.86 14.99 -12.14
C THR A 53 -14.57 14.74 -11.33
N PRO A 54 -13.54 15.59 -11.46
CA PRO A 54 -12.27 15.43 -10.74
C PRO A 54 -12.41 15.50 -9.21
N ASP A 55 -13.50 16.09 -8.72
CA ASP A 55 -13.58 16.63 -7.36
C ASP A 55 -14.06 15.63 -6.29
N GLY A 56 -14.11 14.34 -6.63
CA GLY A 56 -14.43 13.29 -5.67
C GLY A 56 -13.17 12.61 -5.13
N HIS A 57 -12.94 12.70 -3.82
CA HIS A 57 -12.02 11.78 -3.12
C HIS A 57 -12.50 10.31 -3.16
N ASP A 58 -13.70 10.06 -3.69
CA ASP A 58 -14.27 8.74 -3.84
C ASP A 58 -13.35 7.81 -4.62
N ARG A 59 -13.24 6.56 -4.13
CA ARG A 59 -12.56 5.49 -4.85
C ARG A 59 -13.43 5.14 -6.07
N VAL A 60 -13.07 5.68 -7.24
CA VAL A 60 -13.81 5.51 -8.51
C VAL A 60 -13.11 4.46 -9.40
N PRO A 61 -13.85 3.56 -10.07
CA PRO A 61 -13.26 2.59 -11.00
C PRO A 61 -12.36 3.26 -12.04
N GLY A 62 -11.22 2.63 -12.34
CA GLY A 62 -10.22 3.15 -13.26
C GLY A 62 -9.43 4.37 -12.78
N VAL A 63 -9.51 4.70 -11.48
CA VAL A 63 -8.56 5.60 -10.80
C VAL A 63 -7.74 4.80 -9.80
N THR A 64 -6.44 5.03 -9.79
CA THR A 64 -5.46 4.31 -8.98
C THR A 64 -4.41 5.26 -8.45
N ASP A 65 -3.95 5.01 -7.23
CA ASP A 65 -2.77 5.63 -6.63
C ASP A 65 -1.57 4.66 -6.62
N LEU A 66 -1.67 3.58 -7.41
CA LEU A 66 -0.70 2.49 -7.53
C LEU A 66 -0.44 1.81 -6.17
N ALA A 67 -1.51 1.56 -5.41
CA ALA A 67 -1.46 1.03 -4.03
C ALA A 67 -0.67 1.94 -3.08
N SER A 68 -1.02 3.22 -3.08
CA SER A 68 -0.58 4.32 -2.20
C SER A 68 0.68 4.00 -1.36
N VAL A 69 1.85 4.03 -2.00
CA VAL A 69 3.12 3.96 -1.26
C VAL A 69 3.46 5.38 -0.81
N PRO A 70 3.62 5.65 0.50
CA PRO A 70 4.04 6.95 1.00
C PRO A 70 5.30 7.44 0.29
N MET A 71 5.36 8.72 -0.10
CA MET A 71 6.42 9.23 -0.96
C MET A 71 7.83 9.06 -0.37
N TRP A 72 7.98 9.15 0.95
CA TRP A 72 9.26 8.88 1.63
C TRP A 72 9.71 7.41 1.54
N LEU A 73 8.86 6.49 1.08
CA LEU A 73 9.21 5.12 0.74
C LEU A 73 9.56 4.94 -0.74
N TRP A 74 9.37 5.94 -1.61
CA TRP A 74 9.69 5.83 -3.04
C TRP A 74 11.18 5.62 -3.28
N SER A 75 12.04 6.12 -2.38
CA SER A 75 13.48 5.85 -2.40
C SER A 75 13.83 4.37 -2.14
N PHE A 76 12.93 3.59 -1.55
CA PHE A 76 13.11 2.16 -1.29
C PHE A 76 12.33 1.26 -2.27
N ILE A 77 11.19 1.73 -2.75
CA ILE A 77 10.30 0.99 -3.65
C ILE A 77 9.82 1.96 -4.73
N ALA A 78 10.23 1.74 -5.98
CA ALA A 78 9.71 2.52 -7.11
C ALA A 78 8.18 2.49 -7.10
N SER A 79 7.55 3.65 -7.30
CA SER A 79 6.08 3.79 -7.34
C SER A 79 5.45 3.02 -8.51
N TYR A 80 6.24 2.68 -9.53
CA TYR A 80 5.81 1.91 -10.69
C TYR A 80 6.78 0.78 -11.06
N GLY A 81 6.29 -0.14 -11.89
CA GLY A 81 7.05 -1.27 -12.41
C GLY A 81 6.24 -2.55 -12.46
N ARG A 82 6.87 -3.67 -12.11
CA ARG A 82 6.25 -5.01 -12.15
C ARG A 82 5.03 -5.16 -11.24
N GLN A 83 4.97 -4.32 -10.20
CA GLN A 83 3.86 -4.27 -9.24
C GLN A 83 2.68 -3.41 -9.68
N SER A 84 2.81 -2.61 -10.75
CA SER A 84 1.77 -1.65 -11.16
C SER A 84 0.46 -2.33 -11.57
N ALA A 85 0.48 -3.31 -12.48
CA ALA A 85 -0.77 -3.97 -12.90
C ALA A 85 -1.48 -4.69 -11.73
N PRO A 86 -0.78 -5.43 -10.84
CA PRO A 86 -1.37 -5.96 -9.61
C PRO A 86 -1.94 -4.87 -8.68
N ALA A 87 -1.25 -3.74 -8.53
CA ALA A 87 -1.70 -2.63 -7.68
C ALA A 87 -3.00 -2.00 -8.21
N ILE A 88 -3.05 -1.69 -9.50
CA ILE A 88 -4.25 -1.16 -10.16
C ILE A 88 -5.43 -2.13 -10.01
N LEU A 89 -5.19 -3.42 -10.26
CA LEU A 89 -6.20 -4.46 -10.05
C LEU A 89 -6.70 -4.45 -8.60
N HIS A 90 -5.79 -4.39 -7.64
CA HIS A 90 -6.14 -4.37 -6.23
C HIS A 90 -7.00 -3.14 -5.86
N ASP A 91 -6.71 -1.96 -6.41
CA ASP A 91 -7.48 -0.74 -6.16
C ASP A 91 -8.91 -0.87 -6.72
N GLU A 92 -9.05 -1.37 -7.94
CA GLU A 92 -10.35 -1.67 -8.56
C GLU A 92 -11.14 -2.68 -7.70
N ARG A 93 -10.48 -3.72 -7.20
CA ARG A 93 -11.12 -4.71 -6.31
C ARG A 93 -11.51 -4.13 -4.96
N SER A 94 -10.73 -3.19 -4.43
CA SER A 94 -11.03 -2.47 -3.19
C SER A 94 -12.34 -1.68 -3.31
N ILE A 95 -12.59 -1.06 -4.47
CA ILE A 95 -13.85 -0.36 -4.77
C ILE A 95 -15.03 -1.34 -4.75
N VAL A 96 -14.87 -2.47 -5.43
CA VAL A 96 -15.94 -3.50 -5.47
C VAL A 96 -16.25 -4.02 -4.06
N ALA A 97 -15.24 -4.22 -3.21
CA ALA A 97 -15.45 -4.65 -1.84
C ALA A 97 -16.14 -3.58 -0.98
N ALA A 98 -15.77 -2.30 -1.15
CA ALA A 98 -16.40 -1.18 -0.45
C ALA A 98 -17.89 -1.02 -0.82
N GLY A 99 -18.25 -1.33 -2.07
CA GLY A 99 -19.64 -1.31 -2.56
C GLY A 99 -20.57 -2.38 -1.98
N LEU A 100 -20.06 -3.35 -1.20
CA LEU A 100 -20.88 -4.45 -0.65
C LEU A 100 -21.80 -4.02 0.50
N GLY A 101 -21.60 -2.85 1.11
CA GLY A 101 -22.46 -2.29 2.17
C GLY A 101 -22.41 -3.02 3.52
N ASP A 102 -21.96 -4.28 3.58
CA ASP A 102 -21.69 -5.03 4.81
C ASP A 102 -20.18 -5.15 5.07
N ARG A 103 -19.76 -4.74 6.28
CA ARG A 103 -18.36 -4.78 6.73
C ARG A 103 -17.78 -6.19 6.72
N ARG A 104 -18.57 -7.21 7.08
CA ARG A 104 -18.08 -8.61 7.13
C ARG A 104 -17.91 -9.17 5.71
N ALA A 105 -18.89 -8.94 4.83
CA ALA A 105 -18.79 -9.27 3.41
C ALA A 105 -17.60 -8.55 2.75
N ALA A 106 -17.40 -7.26 3.03
CA ALA A 106 -16.26 -6.49 2.55
C ALA A 106 -14.93 -7.09 3.02
N LEU A 107 -14.79 -7.43 4.30
CA LEU A 107 -13.58 -8.07 4.84
C LEU A 107 -13.30 -9.43 4.16
N ALA A 108 -14.34 -10.26 3.99
CA ALA A 108 -14.20 -11.56 3.33
C ALA A 108 -13.77 -11.40 1.86
N GLN A 109 -14.38 -10.46 1.14
CA GLN A 109 -14.03 -10.15 -0.25
C GLN A 109 -12.59 -9.62 -0.35
N ARG A 110 -12.19 -8.68 0.51
CA ARG A 110 -10.81 -8.14 0.55
C ARG A 110 -9.76 -9.22 0.82
N ARG A 111 -10.07 -10.25 1.62
CA ARG A 111 -9.16 -11.40 1.81
C ARG A 111 -8.95 -12.21 0.53
N VAL A 112 -9.99 -12.36 -0.29
CA VAL A 112 -9.88 -12.96 -1.62
C VAL A 112 -9.05 -12.07 -2.54
N ASP A 113 -9.30 -10.77 -2.50
CA ASP A 113 -8.58 -9.79 -3.34
C ASP A 113 -7.09 -9.72 -2.98
N ASP A 114 -6.72 -9.81 -1.70
CA ASP A 114 -5.32 -9.86 -1.27
C ASP A 114 -4.59 -11.13 -1.73
N ARG A 115 -5.32 -12.25 -1.81
CA ARG A 115 -4.79 -13.49 -2.40
C ARG A 115 -4.56 -13.30 -3.90
N VAL A 116 -5.52 -12.71 -4.60
CA VAL A 116 -5.40 -12.38 -6.04
C VAL A 116 -4.23 -11.44 -6.28
N PHE A 117 -4.10 -10.39 -5.47
CA PHE A 117 -2.99 -9.44 -5.52
C PHE A 117 -1.63 -10.13 -5.34
N ARG A 118 -1.49 -10.97 -4.31
CA ARG A 118 -0.26 -11.72 -4.05
C ARG A 118 0.09 -12.69 -5.18
N THR A 119 -0.90 -13.34 -5.78
CA THR A 119 -0.68 -14.16 -6.99
C THR A 119 -0.23 -13.28 -8.15
N GLY A 120 -0.91 -12.17 -8.41
CA GLY A 120 -0.55 -11.22 -9.48
C GLY A 120 0.88 -10.68 -9.35
N LEU A 121 1.33 -10.35 -8.13
CA LEU A 121 2.71 -9.94 -7.86
C LEU A 121 3.72 -11.04 -8.21
N ARG A 122 3.43 -12.30 -7.89
CA ARG A 122 4.29 -13.45 -8.21
C ARG A 122 4.35 -13.72 -9.71
N GLU A 123 3.22 -13.62 -10.39
CA GLU A 123 3.12 -13.82 -11.84
C GLU A 123 3.88 -12.72 -12.62
N GLN A 124 3.83 -11.49 -12.12
CA GLN A 124 4.68 -10.41 -12.63
C GLN A 124 6.13 -10.53 -12.14
N ARG A 125 6.49 -11.59 -11.42
CA ARG A 125 7.79 -11.89 -10.79
C ARG A 125 8.38 -10.73 -10.00
N VAL A 126 7.53 -10.01 -9.26
CA VAL A 126 7.97 -9.05 -8.24
C VAL A 126 8.83 -9.81 -7.21
N PRO A 127 9.99 -9.27 -6.80
CA PRO A 127 10.85 -9.92 -5.81
C PRO A 127 10.09 -10.30 -4.54
N LEU A 128 10.39 -11.48 -4.00
CA LEU A 128 9.62 -12.07 -2.89
C LEU A 128 9.48 -11.12 -1.71
N LEU A 129 10.59 -10.55 -1.23
CA LEU A 129 10.56 -9.62 -0.09
C LEU A 129 9.60 -8.46 -0.35
N ARG A 130 9.68 -7.81 -1.52
CA ARG A 130 8.79 -6.72 -1.91
C ARG A 130 7.33 -7.17 -1.95
N SER A 131 7.05 -8.35 -2.50
CA SER A 131 5.70 -8.91 -2.55
C SER A 131 5.12 -9.16 -1.16
N TRP A 132 5.93 -9.67 -0.22
CA TRP A 132 5.53 -9.87 1.18
C TRP A 132 5.26 -8.55 1.89
N LEU A 133 6.10 -7.53 1.69
CA LEU A 133 5.91 -6.20 2.28
C LEU A 133 4.63 -5.53 1.77
N MET A 134 4.42 -5.52 0.45
CA MET A 134 3.19 -4.96 -0.14
C MET A 134 1.95 -5.68 0.37
N TRP A 135 1.96 -7.02 0.37
CA TRP A 135 0.86 -7.82 0.90
C TRP A 135 0.58 -7.52 2.38
N ALA A 136 1.63 -7.39 3.20
CA ALA A 136 1.47 -7.15 4.63
C ALA A 136 0.83 -5.79 4.91
N TRP A 137 1.30 -4.72 4.26
CA TRP A 137 0.74 -3.39 4.45
C TRP A 137 -0.70 -3.27 3.95
N VAL A 138 -0.99 -3.81 2.77
CA VAL A 138 -2.36 -3.86 2.22
C VAL A 138 -3.29 -4.66 3.14
N SER A 139 -2.83 -5.81 3.65
CA SER A 139 -3.62 -6.63 4.57
C SER A 139 -3.82 -5.93 5.92
N ALA A 140 -2.83 -5.18 6.40
CA ALA A 140 -2.93 -4.40 7.63
C ALA A 140 -3.98 -3.30 7.49
N ASP A 141 -3.98 -2.57 6.37
CA ASP A 141 -4.99 -1.54 6.10
C ASP A 141 -6.39 -2.14 5.98
N ARG A 142 -6.54 -3.28 5.31
CA ARG A 142 -7.80 -4.05 5.29
C ARG A 142 -8.29 -4.37 6.70
N GLU A 143 -7.44 -4.92 7.57
CA GLU A 143 -7.83 -5.28 8.93
C GLU A 143 -8.14 -4.01 9.76
N ARG A 144 -7.42 -2.90 9.56
CA ARG A 144 -7.74 -1.60 10.17
C ARG A 144 -9.13 -1.11 9.76
N GLU A 145 -9.41 -1.10 8.46
CA GLU A 145 -10.64 -0.57 7.87
C GLU A 145 -11.84 -1.47 8.24
N PHE A 146 -11.73 -2.79 8.09
CA PHE A 146 -12.87 -3.70 8.21
C PHE A 146 -12.83 -4.65 9.42
N GLY A 147 -11.71 -4.79 10.13
CA GLY A 147 -11.55 -5.72 11.27
C GLY A 147 -11.96 -5.18 12.64
N GLY A 148 -12.33 -3.90 12.75
CA GLY A 148 -12.78 -3.26 13.99
C GLY A 148 -11.67 -3.17 15.04
N ALA A 149 -12.02 -3.39 16.31
CA ALA A 149 -11.06 -3.33 17.42
C ALA A 149 -9.95 -4.39 17.28
N ALA A 150 -10.26 -5.58 16.73
CA ALA A 150 -9.27 -6.63 16.50
C ALA A 150 -8.24 -6.21 15.45
N GLY A 151 -8.64 -5.50 14.40
CA GLY A 151 -7.72 -4.95 13.40
C GLY A 151 -6.73 -3.95 13.99
N TRP A 152 -7.20 -3.06 14.86
CA TRP A 152 -6.32 -2.13 15.58
C TRP A 152 -5.39 -2.85 16.56
N LEU A 153 -5.91 -3.82 17.31
CA LEU A 153 -5.10 -4.62 18.24
C LEU A 153 -3.97 -5.36 17.50
N LEU A 154 -4.25 -5.87 16.29
CA LEU A 154 -3.25 -6.50 15.42
C LEU A 154 -2.11 -5.53 15.10
N ILE A 155 -2.45 -4.31 14.68
CA ILE A 155 -1.47 -3.27 14.33
C ILE A 155 -0.65 -2.86 15.54
N VAL A 156 -1.31 -2.59 16.68
CA VAL A 156 -0.63 -2.25 17.94
C VAL A 156 0.33 -3.36 18.36
N GLN A 157 -0.11 -4.62 18.30
CA GLN A 157 0.76 -5.74 18.61
C GLN A 157 1.96 -5.82 17.66
N ALA A 158 1.79 -5.60 16.36
CA ALA A 158 2.89 -5.63 15.41
C ALA A 158 3.91 -4.51 15.68
N VAL A 159 3.43 -3.30 16.00
CA VAL A 159 4.29 -2.16 16.35
C VAL A 159 5.04 -2.41 17.66
N LEU A 160 4.35 -2.86 18.71
CA LEU A 160 4.99 -3.20 19.99
C LEU A 160 5.99 -4.35 19.83
N GLY A 161 5.62 -5.37 19.04
CA GLY A 161 6.51 -6.47 18.70
C GLY A 161 7.76 -5.98 17.99
N ALA A 162 7.65 -5.01 17.09
CA ALA A 162 8.79 -4.44 16.37
C ALA A 162 9.74 -3.68 17.31
N VAL A 163 9.18 -2.89 18.24
CA VAL A 163 9.95 -2.20 19.29
C VAL A 163 10.67 -3.21 20.18
N VAL A 164 9.98 -4.27 20.62
CA VAL A 164 10.59 -5.34 21.43
C VAL A 164 11.70 -6.07 20.67
N ALA A 165 11.47 -6.41 19.39
CA ALA A 165 12.48 -7.06 18.56
C ALA A 165 13.73 -6.19 18.40
N LEU A 166 13.55 -4.91 18.10
CA LEU A 166 14.64 -3.94 17.98
C LEU A 166 15.41 -3.78 19.29
N ALA A 167 14.71 -3.57 20.40
CA ALA A 167 15.31 -3.44 21.72
C ALA A 167 16.07 -4.70 22.12
N ALA A 168 15.49 -5.88 21.90
CA ALA A 168 16.14 -7.16 22.15
C ALA A 168 17.42 -7.34 21.33
N SER A 169 17.41 -6.98 20.03
CA SER A 169 18.60 -7.02 19.18
C SER A 169 19.70 -6.08 19.66
N VAL A 170 19.36 -4.89 20.14
CA VAL A 170 20.34 -3.93 20.69
C VAL A 170 20.88 -4.41 22.04
N LEU A 171 20.02 -4.87 22.96
CA LEU A 171 20.43 -5.31 24.28
C LEU A 171 21.24 -6.62 24.24
N ALA A 172 21.05 -7.45 23.20
CA ALA A 172 21.80 -8.67 22.98
C ALA A 172 23.32 -8.46 22.84
N PHE A 173 23.77 -7.24 22.47
CA PHE A 173 25.19 -6.90 22.45
C PHE A 173 25.86 -6.97 23.83
N TRP A 174 25.11 -6.69 24.90
CA TRP A 174 25.60 -6.82 26.27
C TRP A 174 25.21 -8.16 26.90
N GLN A 175 24.04 -8.68 26.56
CA GLN A 175 23.44 -9.85 27.21
C GLN A 175 22.65 -10.70 26.20
N PRO A 176 23.21 -11.80 25.67
CA PRO A 176 22.61 -12.51 24.53
C PRO A 176 21.25 -13.16 24.82
N TRP A 177 20.89 -13.35 26.09
CA TRP A 177 19.58 -13.92 26.48
C TRP A 177 18.39 -13.05 26.06
N TRP A 178 18.58 -11.76 25.79
CA TRP A 178 17.53 -10.89 25.24
C TRP A 178 16.95 -11.44 23.92
N LEU A 179 17.72 -12.24 23.16
CA LEU A 179 17.23 -12.89 21.93
C LEU A 179 16.09 -13.90 22.17
N VAL A 180 15.86 -14.35 23.40
CA VAL A 180 14.67 -15.15 23.78
C VAL A 180 13.37 -14.39 23.53
N ALA A 181 13.40 -13.05 23.45
CA ALA A 181 12.23 -12.27 23.06
C ALA A 181 11.73 -12.62 21.65
N LEU A 182 12.60 -13.02 20.71
CA LEU A 182 12.21 -13.33 19.33
C LEU A 182 11.24 -14.53 19.23
N PRO A 183 11.53 -15.71 19.80
CA PRO A 183 10.56 -16.80 19.82
C PRO A 183 9.30 -16.45 20.63
N VAL A 184 9.38 -15.61 21.67
CA VAL A 184 8.19 -15.12 22.39
C VAL A 184 7.28 -14.32 21.46
N LEU A 185 7.82 -13.46 20.58
CA LEU A 185 7.04 -12.74 19.57
C LEU A 185 6.38 -13.70 18.57
N VAL A 186 7.05 -14.79 18.21
CA VAL A 186 6.46 -15.84 17.36
C VAL A 186 5.28 -16.49 18.06
N LEU A 187 5.43 -16.88 19.33
CA LEU A 187 4.34 -17.46 20.12
C LEU A 187 3.18 -16.48 20.32
N ALA A 188 3.49 -15.20 20.55
CA ALA A 188 2.48 -14.15 20.69
C ALA A 188 1.66 -13.92 19.40
N SER A 189 2.16 -14.34 18.23
CA SER A 189 1.42 -14.27 16.97
C SER A 189 0.40 -15.41 16.80
N LEU A 190 0.54 -16.53 17.52
CA LEU A 190 -0.30 -17.72 17.35
C LEU A 190 -1.81 -17.51 17.58
N PRO A 191 -2.27 -16.67 18.54
CA PRO A 191 -3.69 -16.38 18.72
C PRO A 191 -4.37 -15.82 17.46
N TRP A 192 -3.61 -15.19 16.56
CA TRP A 192 -4.10 -14.63 15.30
C TRP A 192 -4.34 -15.68 14.20
N ARG A 193 -3.94 -16.94 14.42
CA ARG A 193 -4.18 -18.07 13.51
C ARG A 193 -3.75 -17.77 12.08
N SER A 194 -4.70 -17.65 11.15
CA SER A 194 -4.44 -17.35 9.74
C SER A 194 -3.81 -15.97 9.49
N LEU A 195 -3.92 -15.05 10.46
CA LEU A 195 -3.27 -13.74 10.45
C LEU A 195 -1.89 -13.74 11.13
N ALA A 196 -1.44 -14.84 11.73
CA ALA A 196 -0.11 -14.91 12.35
C ALA A 196 1.03 -14.55 11.36
N PRO A 197 1.03 -15.03 10.09
CA PRO A 197 2.05 -14.61 9.12
C PRO A 197 2.03 -13.10 8.85
N LEU A 198 0.87 -12.46 8.89
CA LEU A 198 0.74 -11.02 8.71
C LEU A 198 1.42 -10.28 9.87
N VAL A 199 1.10 -10.66 11.12
CA VAL A 199 1.70 -10.09 12.33
C VAL A 199 3.22 -10.23 12.30
N LEU A 200 3.73 -11.40 11.93
CA LEU A 200 5.17 -11.65 11.87
C LEU A 200 5.88 -10.81 10.80
N VAL A 201 5.29 -10.71 9.60
CA VAL A 201 5.88 -9.91 8.52
C VAL A 201 5.84 -8.43 8.87
N LEU A 202 4.75 -7.92 9.45
CA LEU A 202 4.68 -6.53 9.92
C LEU A 202 5.70 -6.26 11.03
N THR A 203 5.78 -7.14 12.03
CA THR A 203 6.71 -7.02 13.16
C THR A 203 8.15 -7.02 12.67
N GLY A 204 8.55 -8.01 11.85
CA GLY A 204 9.89 -8.12 11.33
C GLY A 204 10.26 -6.98 10.37
N SER A 205 9.34 -6.61 9.48
CA SER A 205 9.58 -5.49 8.54
C SER A 205 9.70 -4.15 9.26
N LEU A 206 8.88 -3.87 10.28
CA LEU A 206 9.00 -2.66 11.09
C LEU A 206 10.29 -2.67 11.93
N ALA A 207 10.67 -3.80 12.51
CA ALA A 207 11.90 -3.88 13.31
C ALA A 207 13.17 -3.65 12.47
N VAL A 208 13.20 -4.19 11.25
CA VAL A 208 14.36 -4.09 10.35
C VAL A 208 14.36 -2.79 9.55
N LEU A 209 13.24 -2.46 8.89
CA LEU A 209 13.14 -1.31 8.01
C LEU A 209 12.83 -0.02 8.77
N GLY A 210 12.20 -0.08 9.94
CA GLY A 210 11.85 1.10 10.73
C GLY A 210 13.06 2.00 11.05
N PRO A 211 14.16 1.47 11.60
CA PRO A 211 15.38 2.25 11.82
C PRO A 211 15.97 2.82 10.53
N LEU A 212 15.95 2.06 9.42
CA LEU A 212 16.46 2.52 8.13
C LEU A 212 15.62 3.67 7.56
N VAL A 213 14.29 3.55 7.67
CA VAL A 213 13.33 4.61 7.33
C VAL A 213 13.57 5.83 8.22
N ALA A 214 13.75 5.66 9.53
CA ALA A 214 14.00 6.78 10.44
C ALA A 214 15.29 7.53 10.08
N VAL A 215 16.38 6.81 9.80
CA VAL A 215 17.65 7.41 9.34
C VAL A 215 17.46 8.10 7.99
N HIS A 216 16.73 7.49 7.06
CA HIS A 216 16.44 8.09 5.76
C HIS A 216 15.63 9.39 5.89
N LEU A 217 14.56 9.39 6.70
CA LEU A 217 13.76 10.58 6.99
C LEU A 217 14.60 11.68 7.64
N ALA A 218 15.46 11.32 8.60
CA ALA A 218 16.39 12.26 9.21
C ALA A 218 17.38 12.85 8.19
N ALA A 219 17.87 12.05 7.25
CA ALA A 219 18.76 12.50 6.17
C ALA A 219 18.05 13.37 5.12
N LEU A 220 16.74 13.15 4.88
CA LEU A 220 15.94 13.98 3.98
C LEU A 220 15.57 15.34 4.60
N ALA A 221 15.46 15.43 5.92
CA ALA A 221 14.99 16.65 6.59
C ALA A 221 15.80 17.92 6.23
N PRO A 222 17.15 17.91 6.21
CA PRO A 222 17.94 19.07 5.77
C PRO A 222 17.66 19.48 4.33
N LEU A 223 17.54 18.52 3.40
CA LEU A 223 17.23 18.80 2.00
C LEU A 223 15.85 19.46 1.87
N ARG A 224 14.83 18.89 2.52
CA ARG A 224 13.47 19.44 2.51
C ARG A 224 13.40 20.82 3.15
N LEU A 225 14.20 21.08 4.18
CA LEU A 225 14.32 22.40 4.78
C LEU A 225 14.93 23.41 3.80
N ILE A 226 15.99 23.02 3.07
CA ILE A 226 16.60 23.88 2.03
C ILE A 226 15.58 24.15 0.92
N GLU A 227 14.90 23.13 0.41
CA GLU A 227 13.84 23.30 -0.60
C GLU A 227 12.75 24.27 -0.12
N ALA A 228 12.27 24.10 1.12
CA ALA A 228 11.25 24.99 1.70
C ALA A 228 11.75 26.44 1.83
N VAL A 229 13.02 26.65 2.18
CA VAL A 229 13.62 27.99 2.22
C VAL A 229 13.74 28.58 0.82
N VAL A 230 14.19 27.81 -0.18
CA VAL A 230 14.28 28.27 -1.57
C VAL A 230 12.89 28.64 -2.10
N GLU A 231 11.89 27.79 -1.86
CA GLU A 231 10.51 28.03 -2.28
C GLU A 231 9.92 29.29 -1.63
N LEU A 232 10.21 29.51 -0.35
CA LEU A 232 9.81 30.72 0.35
C LEU A 232 10.47 31.98 -0.22
N VAL A 233 11.76 31.90 -0.59
CA VAL A 233 12.52 33.02 -1.16
C VAL A 233 12.14 33.30 -2.61
N SER A 234 11.79 32.28 -3.39
CA SER A 234 11.32 32.42 -4.78
C SER A 234 9.86 32.89 -4.89
N GLY A 235 9.12 32.95 -3.77
CA GLY A 235 7.74 33.41 -3.71
C GLY A 235 6.69 32.31 -3.90
N GLY A 236 7.07 31.04 -3.76
CA GLY A 236 6.17 29.89 -3.77
C GLY A 236 5.65 29.47 -2.38
N ASP A 237 4.92 28.35 -2.31
CA ASP A 237 4.39 27.80 -1.06
C ASP A 237 5.32 26.70 -0.52
N PRO A 238 6.01 26.89 0.63
CA PRO A 238 6.89 25.87 1.20
C PRO A 238 6.16 24.57 1.57
N ARG A 239 4.82 24.57 1.64
CA ARG A 239 4.03 23.35 1.83
C ARG A 239 4.07 22.43 0.62
N ASP A 240 4.33 22.96 -0.58
CA ASP A 240 4.38 22.19 -1.83
C ASP A 240 5.53 21.18 -1.82
N VAL A 241 6.60 21.47 -1.07
CA VAL A 241 7.72 20.56 -0.80
C VAL A 241 7.25 19.25 -0.13
N LEU A 242 6.14 19.29 0.61
CA LEU A 242 5.58 18.14 1.32
C LEU A 242 4.38 17.50 0.60
N ARG A 243 3.83 18.12 -0.46
CA ARG A 243 2.45 17.88 -0.95
C ARG A 243 2.12 16.49 -1.50
N PRO A 244 3.04 15.61 -1.92
CA PRO A 244 2.65 14.22 -2.19
C PRO A 244 2.53 13.34 -0.94
N THR A 245 2.84 13.86 0.26
CA THR A 245 2.86 13.08 1.51
C THR A 245 1.55 13.20 2.31
N VAL A 246 0.80 14.28 2.11
CA VAL A 246 -0.43 14.58 2.86
C VAL A 246 -1.56 14.72 1.85
N ALA A 247 -2.61 13.93 1.99
CA ALA A 247 -3.81 14.10 1.18
C ALA A 247 -4.28 15.56 1.29
N PRO A 248 -4.53 16.26 0.17
CA PRO A 248 -4.98 17.65 0.24
C PRO A 248 -6.27 17.76 1.06
N PRO A 249 -6.45 18.83 1.86
CA PRO A 249 -7.68 19.06 2.58
C PRO A 249 -8.85 19.15 1.61
N VAL A 250 -10.00 18.60 2.02
CA VAL A 250 -11.24 18.60 1.23
C VAL A 250 -11.60 20.05 0.88
N ALA A 251 -11.57 20.39 -0.41
CA ALA A 251 -12.10 21.66 -0.87
C ALA A 251 -13.62 21.68 -0.59
N PRO A 252 -14.18 22.78 -0.06
CA PRO A 252 -15.62 22.89 0.09
C PRO A 252 -16.29 22.74 -1.29
N PRO A 253 -17.50 22.15 -1.36
CA PRO A 253 -18.22 22.02 -2.62
C PRO A 253 -18.36 23.40 -3.26
N VAL A 254 -17.94 23.51 -4.51
CA VAL A 254 -18.21 24.69 -5.33
C VAL A 254 -19.71 24.70 -5.58
N GLU A 255 -20.43 25.61 -4.94
CA GLU A 255 -21.85 25.83 -5.25
C GLU A 255 -21.96 26.31 -6.71
N PRO A 256 -22.95 25.79 -7.46
CA PRO A 256 -23.16 26.14 -8.87
C PRO A 256 -23.58 27.59 -9.09
#